data_AF-A0AAU9HAH3-F1
#
_entry.id   AF-A0AAU9HAH3-F1
#
_cell.length_a   1.000
_cell.length_b   1.000
_cell.length_c   1.000
_cell.angle_alpha   90.00
_cell.angle_beta   90.00
_cell.angle_gamma   90.00
#
_symmetry.space_group_name_H-M   'P 1'
#
loop_
_entity.id
_entity.type
_entity.pdbx_description
1 polymer ?
#
loop_
_entity_poly.entity_id
_entity_poly.type
_entity_poly.pdbx_seq_one_letter_code
_entity_poly.pdbx_strand_id
1 'polypeptide(L)'
;MSLTADNFENFYRGNCAEHIVTSQIFFHGFEAHKFNPDFGVDLLVTNKARQKFLGEISKEISIQVKSSLVVKERASIAIDKEEFAHLMKQNNPVLTFVLFEPEFIGEPSRHFHLDSYAQTLHSMDEWLEKTWADQLYNSQFNIPKSKDRVEFLKNKKAAGNLELNGYKSRLFWLNKNQLNKALSLGVLQEGKGNGKSNYYLNLAKTDDGEWHFKSVGQSEHFPYIEISHLSYLLLKNQNYGLEMEDFAYSF
;
A
#
# COMPACT_ATOMS: atom_id res chain seq x y z
N MET A 1 15.40 9.39 -8.67
CA MET A 1 15.63 10.28 -7.51
C MET A 1 16.93 9.86 -6.85
N SER A 2 17.82 10.78 -6.47
CA SER A 2 19.02 10.40 -5.70
C SER A 2 18.61 9.90 -4.32
N LEU A 3 19.22 8.81 -3.86
CA LEU A 3 19.02 8.29 -2.51
C LEU A 3 19.60 9.28 -1.49
N THR A 4 18.85 9.60 -0.45
CA THR A 4 19.23 10.49 0.65
C THR A 4 18.85 9.85 1.99
N ALA A 5 19.41 10.34 3.09
CA ALA A 5 19.03 9.90 4.43
C ALA A 5 17.54 10.09 4.74
N ASP A 6 16.86 11.00 4.04
CA ASP A 6 15.44 11.28 4.24
C ASP A 6 14.52 10.38 3.40
N ASN A 7 15.04 9.67 2.39
CA ASN A 7 14.21 8.87 1.47
C ASN A 7 14.59 7.38 1.40
N PHE A 8 15.72 6.96 1.98
CA PHE A 8 16.21 5.59 1.81
C PHE A 8 15.26 4.53 2.38
N GLU A 9 14.62 4.78 3.53
CA GLU A 9 13.64 3.84 4.11
C GLU A 9 12.43 3.64 3.19
N ASN A 10 11.94 4.73 2.59
CA ASN A 10 10.84 4.67 1.63
C ASN A 10 11.26 3.91 0.37
N PHE A 11 12.50 4.10 -0.09
CA PHE A 11 13.07 3.38 -1.22
C PHE A 11 13.15 1.87 -0.96
N TYR A 12 13.71 1.43 0.17
CA TYR A 12 13.81 0.00 0.48
C TYR A 12 12.46 -0.63 0.78
N ARG A 13 11.53 0.09 1.41
CA ARG A 13 10.14 -0.37 1.58
C ARG A 13 9.41 -0.52 0.24
N GLY A 14 9.62 0.40 -0.69
CA GLY A 14 9.13 0.29 -2.07
C GLY A 14 9.65 -0.98 -2.75
N ASN A 15 10.97 -1.19 -2.73
CA ASN A 15 11.59 -2.41 -3.27
C ASN A 15 11.03 -3.68 -2.61
N CYS A 16 10.85 -3.67 -1.28
CA CYS A 16 10.28 -4.79 -0.55
C CYS A 16 8.85 -5.11 -1.03
N ALA A 17 8.02 -4.09 -1.24
CA ALA A 17 6.67 -4.26 -1.78
C ALA A 17 6.69 -4.89 -3.17
N GLU A 18 7.57 -4.42 -4.06
CA GLU A 18 7.72 -5.00 -5.39
C GLU A 18 8.13 -6.49 -5.34
N HIS A 19 9.02 -6.86 -4.42
CA HIS A 19 9.41 -8.26 -4.21
C HIS A 19 8.27 -9.12 -3.67
N ILE A 20 7.42 -8.60 -2.79
CA ILE A 20 6.20 -9.29 -2.32
C ILE A 20 5.27 -9.57 -3.52
N VAL A 21 4.98 -8.55 -4.33
CA VAL A 21 4.14 -8.67 -5.53
C VAL A 21 4.75 -9.69 -6.51
N THR A 22 6.05 -9.57 -6.79
CA THR A 22 6.80 -10.48 -7.65
C THR A 22 6.72 -11.93 -7.18
N SER A 23 6.88 -12.17 -5.87
CA SER A 23 6.82 -13.51 -5.29
C SER A 23 5.45 -14.17 -5.49
N GLN A 24 4.37 -13.40 -5.33
CA GLN A 24 3.00 -13.90 -5.55
C GLN A 24 2.74 -14.20 -7.03
N ILE A 25 3.27 -13.39 -7.94
CA ILE A 25 3.16 -13.64 -9.39
C ILE A 25 3.83 -14.97 -9.75
N PHE A 26 5.07 -15.20 -9.27
CA PHE A 26 5.77 -16.47 -9.49
C PHE A 26 5.05 -17.65 -8.84
N PHE A 27 4.49 -17.47 -7.63
CA PHE A 27 3.70 -18.50 -6.96
C PHE A 27 2.50 -18.97 -7.79
N HIS A 28 1.90 -18.07 -8.59
CA HIS A 28 0.81 -18.41 -9.52
C HIS A 28 1.27 -18.93 -10.89
N GLY A 29 2.58 -19.11 -11.09
CA GLY A 29 3.16 -19.68 -12.31
C GLY A 29 3.28 -18.68 -13.46
N PHE A 30 3.42 -17.38 -13.17
CA PHE A 30 3.65 -16.32 -14.16
C PHE A 30 5.08 -15.80 -14.04
N GLU A 31 5.65 -15.30 -15.13
CA GLU A 31 6.95 -14.64 -15.11
C GLU A 31 6.79 -13.15 -14.81
N ALA A 32 7.64 -12.60 -13.94
CA ALA A 32 7.72 -11.17 -13.67
C ALA A 32 9.14 -10.65 -13.95
N HIS A 33 9.23 -9.54 -14.67
CA HIS A 33 10.47 -8.79 -14.89
C HIS A 33 10.38 -7.43 -14.20
N LYS A 34 11.31 -7.16 -13.30
CA LYS A 34 11.44 -5.85 -12.64
C LYS A 34 12.28 -4.90 -13.47
N PHE A 35 11.74 -3.73 -13.76
CA PHE A 35 12.44 -2.68 -14.47
C PHE A 35 13.37 -1.90 -13.54
N ASN A 36 14.62 -1.73 -13.97
CA ASN A 36 15.61 -0.88 -13.30
C ASN A 36 16.39 -0.11 -14.37
N PRO A 37 16.52 1.24 -14.26
CA PRO A 37 15.90 2.12 -13.26
C PRO A 37 14.37 2.21 -13.41
N ASP A 38 13.66 2.70 -12.39
CA ASP A 38 12.21 2.95 -12.43
C ASP A 38 11.87 4.06 -13.44
N PHE A 39 11.04 3.73 -14.44
CA PHE A 39 10.52 4.65 -15.46
C PHE A 39 8.98 4.72 -15.46
N GLY A 40 8.36 4.52 -14.30
CA GLY A 40 6.90 4.63 -14.11
C GLY A 40 6.13 3.34 -14.38
N VAL A 41 6.84 2.22 -14.52
CA VAL A 41 6.33 0.85 -14.44
C VAL A 41 7.38 0.04 -13.70
N ASP A 42 6.99 -0.63 -12.62
CA ASP A 42 7.92 -1.44 -11.82
C ASP A 42 8.08 -2.84 -12.38
N LEU A 43 6.97 -3.49 -12.78
CA LEU A 43 6.97 -4.89 -13.20
C LEU A 43 6.25 -5.11 -14.55
N LEU A 44 6.84 -5.96 -15.39
CA LEU A 44 6.19 -6.57 -16.54
C LEU A 44 5.89 -8.03 -16.24
N VAL A 45 4.62 -8.43 -16.33
CA VAL A 45 4.19 -9.81 -16.07
C VAL A 45 3.78 -10.49 -17.37
N THR A 46 4.26 -11.71 -17.57
CA THR A 46 3.91 -12.56 -18.72
C THR A 46 3.55 -13.98 -18.28
N ASN A 47 3.04 -14.80 -19.21
CA ASN A 47 2.68 -16.19 -18.97
C ASN A 47 3.32 -17.15 -20.00
N LYS A 48 4.57 -16.93 -20.39
CA LYS A 48 5.23 -17.65 -21.49
C LYS A 48 5.35 -19.15 -21.23
N ALA A 49 5.65 -19.58 -20.01
CA ALA A 49 5.66 -21.00 -19.65
C ALA A 49 4.25 -21.60 -19.77
N ARG A 50 3.23 -20.91 -19.26
CA ARG A 50 1.84 -21.37 -19.35
C ARG A 50 1.33 -21.40 -20.80
N GLN A 51 1.72 -20.44 -21.62
CA GLN A 51 1.46 -20.48 -23.07
C GLN A 51 2.06 -21.74 -23.70
N LYS A 52 3.31 -22.08 -23.37
CA LYS A 52 4.01 -23.23 -23.94
C LYS A 52 3.44 -24.57 -23.47
N PHE A 53 3.13 -24.69 -22.17
CA PHE A 53 2.79 -25.98 -21.56
C PHE A 53 1.29 -26.20 -21.35
N LEU A 54 0.49 -25.15 -21.26
CA LEU A 54 -0.96 -25.19 -21.03
C LEU A 54 -1.77 -24.66 -22.21
N GLY A 55 -1.12 -24.16 -23.28
CA GLY A 55 -1.81 -23.62 -24.45
C GLY A 55 -2.58 -22.32 -24.19
N GLU A 56 -2.23 -21.59 -23.13
CA GLU A 56 -2.90 -20.34 -22.79
C GLU A 56 -2.61 -19.21 -23.78
N ILE A 57 -3.55 -18.28 -23.91
CA ILE A 57 -3.36 -17.03 -24.66
C ILE A 57 -2.24 -16.22 -24.00
N SER A 58 -1.37 -15.63 -24.81
CA SER A 58 -0.29 -14.74 -24.33
C SER A 58 -0.89 -13.57 -23.56
N LYS A 59 -0.37 -13.35 -22.36
CA LYS A 59 -0.70 -12.23 -21.49
C LYS A 59 0.54 -11.37 -21.26
N GLU A 60 0.29 -10.08 -21.15
CA GLU A 60 1.27 -9.06 -20.80
C GLU A 60 0.54 -8.05 -19.90
N ILE A 61 1.06 -7.79 -18.70
CA ILE A 61 0.48 -6.89 -17.72
C ILE A 61 1.58 -5.98 -17.20
N SER A 62 1.39 -4.67 -17.35
CA SER A 62 2.27 -3.65 -16.76
C SER A 62 1.77 -3.26 -15.37
N ILE A 63 2.58 -3.50 -14.35
CA ILE A 63 2.23 -3.25 -12.95
C ILE A 63 3.10 -2.14 -12.39
N GLN A 64 2.46 -1.12 -11.81
CA GLN A 64 3.10 -0.17 -10.89
C GLN A 64 2.76 -0.56 -9.46
N VAL A 65 3.74 -0.55 -8.57
CA VAL A 65 3.62 -0.93 -7.16
C VAL A 65 3.83 0.31 -6.30
N LYS A 66 2.87 0.59 -5.43
CA LYS A 66 2.99 1.61 -4.39
C LYS A 66 2.79 0.98 -3.02
N SER A 67 3.44 1.54 -2.01
CA SER A 67 3.32 1.03 -0.65
C SER A 67 3.10 2.11 0.38
N SER A 68 2.46 1.73 1.48
CA SER A 68 2.26 2.60 2.63
C SER A 68 2.26 1.80 3.93
N LEU A 69 2.61 2.46 5.02
CA LEU A 69 2.50 1.91 6.36
C LEU A 69 1.06 2.11 6.83
N VAL A 70 0.49 1.11 7.48
CA VAL A 70 -0.77 1.25 8.19
C VAL A 70 -0.49 1.92 9.53
N VAL A 71 -1.21 3.01 9.78
CA VAL A 71 -1.04 3.85 10.95
C VAL A 71 -2.41 4.27 11.45
N LYS A 72 -2.72 3.96 12.71
CA LYS A 72 -4.04 4.23 13.31
C LYS A 72 -5.19 3.73 12.44
N GLU A 73 -5.09 2.47 12.01
CA GLU A 73 -6.09 1.83 11.14
C GLU A 73 -6.35 2.57 9.82
N ARG A 74 -5.37 3.32 9.33
CA ARG A 74 -5.46 4.11 8.10
C ARG A 74 -4.18 3.99 7.28
N ALA A 75 -4.30 4.18 5.98
CA ALA A 75 -3.16 4.28 5.09
C ALA A 75 -3.46 5.29 3.98
N SER A 76 -2.44 6.05 3.58
CA SER A 76 -2.50 6.89 2.39
C SER A 76 -1.41 6.48 1.41
N ILE A 77 -1.80 6.28 0.16
CA ILE A 77 -0.88 5.97 -0.94
C ILE A 77 -0.95 7.09 -1.95
N ALA A 78 0.22 7.56 -2.39
CA ALA A 78 0.34 8.58 -3.41
C ALA A 78 0.98 8.01 -4.68
N ILE A 79 0.49 8.46 -5.83
CA ILE A 79 1.13 8.30 -7.14
C ILE A 79 1.19 9.65 -7.83
N ASP A 80 2.33 9.98 -8.43
CA ASP A 80 2.50 11.21 -9.19
C ASP A 80 1.59 11.22 -10.43
N LYS A 81 1.02 12.38 -10.81
CA LYS A 81 0.10 12.44 -11.96
C LYS A 81 0.76 12.08 -13.29
N GLU A 82 2.02 12.44 -13.50
CA GLU A 82 2.75 12.09 -14.74
C GLU A 82 3.03 10.59 -14.77
N GLU A 83 3.44 10.02 -13.63
CA GLU A 83 3.63 8.58 -13.45
C GLU A 83 2.32 7.80 -13.69
N PHE A 84 1.23 8.24 -13.09
CA PHE A 84 -0.09 7.66 -13.32
C PHE A 84 -0.48 7.73 -14.80
N ALA A 85 -0.28 8.89 -15.44
CA ALA A 85 -0.56 9.05 -16.86
C ALA A 85 0.34 8.17 -17.75
N HIS A 86 1.58 7.90 -17.34
CA HIS A 86 2.48 6.98 -18.01
C HIS A 86 1.99 5.53 -17.88
N LEU A 87 1.61 5.10 -16.67
CA LEU A 87 1.04 3.79 -16.42
C LEU A 87 -0.23 3.56 -17.28
N MET A 88 -1.14 4.53 -17.34
CA MET A 88 -2.41 4.38 -18.06
C MET A 88 -2.27 4.20 -19.59
N LYS A 89 -1.09 4.53 -20.15
CA LYS A 89 -0.74 4.31 -21.57
C LYS A 89 -0.19 2.92 -21.86
N GLN A 90 0.16 2.15 -20.84
CA GLN A 90 0.73 0.81 -20.99
C GLN A 90 -0.31 -0.23 -21.40
N ASN A 91 0.16 -1.40 -21.82
CA ASN A 91 -0.68 -2.56 -22.08
C ASN A 91 -1.16 -3.15 -20.74
N ASN A 92 -2.48 -3.34 -20.61
CA ASN A 92 -3.13 -3.89 -19.41
C ASN A 92 -2.57 -3.30 -18.09
N PRO A 93 -2.71 -1.98 -17.88
CA PRO A 93 -2.08 -1.34 -16.74
C PRO A 93 -2.79 -1.69 -15.44
N VAL A 94 -1.98 -1.96 -14.41
CA VAL A 94 -2.44 -2.27 -13.07
C VAL A 94 -1.64 -1.46 -12.07
N LEU A 95 -2.34 -0.83 -11.13
CA LEU A 95 -1.73 -0.23 -9.96
C LEU A 95 -1.96 -1.17 -8.77
N THR A 96 -0.88 -1.64 -8.17
CA THR A 96 -0.87 -2.52 -7.02
C THR A 96 -0.43 -1.74 -5.78
N PHE A 97 -1.13 -1.95 -4.68
CA PHE A 97 -0.95 -1.28 -3.42
C PHE A 97 -0.54 -2.31 -2.38
N VAL A 98 0.57 -2.09 -1.69
CA VAL A 98 1.01 -2.94 -0.58
C VAL A 98 0.96 -2.13 0.71
N LEU A 99 0.08 -2.55 1.61
CA LEU A 99 -0.03 -2.02 2.95
C LEU A 99 0.83 -2.84 3.89
N PHE A 100 1.65 -2.18 4.69
CA PHE A 100 2.46 -2.78 5.73
C PHE A 100 1.86 -2.44 7.09
N GLU A 101 1.19 -3.42 7.70
CA GLU A 101 0.75 -3.37 9.10
C GLU A 101 1.99 -3.69 9.97
N PRO A 102 2.58 -2.71 10.67
CA PRO A 102 3.81 -2.92 11.44
C PRO A 102 3.58 -3.86 12.63
N GLU A 103 4.54 -4.74 12.89
CA GLU A 103 4.59 -5.56 14.11
C GLU A 103 5.76 -5.10 14.98
N PHE A 104 5.45 -4.63 16.20
CA PHE A 104 6.45 -4.15 17.16
C PHE A 104 6.91 -5.29 18.09
N ILE A 105 8.12 -5.18 18.63
CA ILE A 105 8.78 -6.23 19.42
C ILE A 105 8.05 -6.54 20.75
N GLY A 106 7.11 -5.72 21.19
CA GLY A 106 6.32 -5.95 22.41
C GLY A 106 4.82 -5.76 22.18
N GLU A 107 4.08 -6.80 21.82
CA GLU A 107 2.61 -6.74 21.84
C GLU A 107 2.10 -6.51 23.28
N PRO A 108 1.49 -5.34 23.58
CA PRO A 108 0.94 -4.98 24.89
C PRO A 108 0.07 -6.06 25.55
N SER A 109 -0.75 -6.71 24.73
CA SER A 109 -1.88 -7.54 25.13
C SER A 109 -1.48 -8.86 25.82
N ARG A 110 -0.18 -9.18 25.91
CA ARG A 110 0.30 -10.41 26.59
C ARG A 110 0.73 -10.21 28.04
N HIS A 111 0.64 -9.00 28.58
CA HIS A 111 1.37 -8.59 29.79
C HIS A 111 0.45 -8.30 31.01
N PHE A 112 -0.76 -8.87 31.06
CA PHE A 112 -1.80 -8.58 32.07
C PHE A 112 -1.46 -8.95 33.53
N HIS A 113 -0.27 -9.48 33.83
CA HIS A 113 0.13 -9.93 35.18
C HIS A 113 1.55 -9.53 35.61
N LEU A 114 2.13 -8.47 35.02
CA LEU A 114 3.51 -8.11 35.34
C LEU A 114 3.66 -7.13 36.51
N ASP A 115 4.82 -7.19 37.16
CA ASP A 115 5.21 -6.29 38.25
C ASP A 115 5.30 -4.81 37.82
N SER A 116 5.44 -3.90 38.78
CA SER A 116 5.45 -2.45 38.53
C SER A 116 6.58 -1.98 37.59
N TYR A 117 7.69 -2.71 37.52
CA TYR A 117 8.81 -2.36 36.64
C TYR A 117 8.45 -2.69 35.19
N ALA A 118 7.88 -3.86 34.96
CA ALA A 118 7.38 -4.26 33.65
C ALA A 118 6.17 -3.43 33.18
N GLN A 119 5.30 -2.95 34.09
CA GLN A 119 4.27 -1.96 33.74
C GLN A 119 4.86 -0.63 33.27
N THR A 120 5.99 -0.20 33.86
CA THR A 120 6.70 1.01 33.44
C THR A 120 7.29 0.84 32.05
N LEU A 121 7.98 -0.27 31.79
CA LEU A 121 8.50 -0.60 30.45
C LEU A 121 7.37 -0.65 29.41
N HIS A 122 6.25 -1.28 29.76
CA HIS A 122 5.09 -1.35 28.87
C HIS A 122 4.52 0.05 28.54
N SER A 123 4.37 0.93 29.53
CA SER A 123 3.91 2.31 29.27
C SER A 123 4.88 3.12 28.40
N MET A 124 6.17 2.79 28.45
CA MET A 124 7.17 3.39 27.56
C MET A 124 7.02 2.87 26.13
N ASP A 125 6.81 1.57 25.94
CA ASP A 125 6.58 0.97 24.62
C ASP A 125 5.30 1.53 23.96
N GLU A 126 4.19 1.61 24.69
CA GLU A 126 2.95 2.23 24.20
C GLU A 126 3.15 3.70 23.80
N TRP A 127 3.93 4.44 24.60
CA TRP A 127 4.23 5.83 24.29
C TRP A 127 5.10 5.94 23.02
N LEU A 128 6.09 5.07 22.84
CA LEU A 128 6.93 5.03 21.65
C LEU A 128 6.12 4.66 20.40
N GLU A 129 5.28 3.63 20.47
CA GLU A 129 4.38 3.22 19.38
C GLU A 129 3.41 4.33 19.00
N LYS A 130 2.77 4.96 19.98
CA LYS A 130 1.85 6.09 19.74
C LYS A 130 2.59 7.26 19.11
N THR A 131 3.78 7.58 19.60
CA THR A 131 4.60 8.68 19.08
C THR A 131 5.03 8.41 17.64
N TRP A 132 5.44 7.18 17.33
CA TRP A 132 5.76 6.73 15.97
C TRP A 132 4.54 6.84 15.05
N ALA A 133 3.38 6.35 15.51
CA ALA A 133 2.14 6.40 14.76
C ALA A 133 1.70 7.85 14.51
N ASP A 134 1.78 8.73 15.50
CA ASP A 134 1.44 10.15 15.35
C ASP A 134 2.30 10.83 14.27
N GLN A 135 3.59 10.53 14.22
CA GLN A 135 4.50 11.14 13.25
C GLN A 135 4.25 10.67 11.83
N LEU A 136 4.08 9.37 11.64
CA LEU A 136 3.78 8.83 10.33
C LEU A 136 2.40 9.25 9.87
N TYR A 137 1.40 9.28 10.76
CA TYR A 137 0.06 9.77 10.44
C TYR A 137 0.12 11.21 9.94
N ASN A 138 0.82 12.09 10.67
CA ASN A 138 0.94 13.49 10.27
C ASN A 138 1.66 13.65 8.92
N SER A 139 2.68 12.82 8.67
CA SER A 139 3.41 12.82 7.41
C SER A 139 2.57 12.30 6.24
N GLN A 140 1.81 11.22 6.43
CA GLN A 140 0.99 10.61 5.38
C GLN A 140 -0.20 11.49 5.01
N PHE A 141 -0.83 12.11 6.01
CA PHE A 141 -2.08 12.88 5.83
C PHE A 141 -1.86 14.39 5.78
N ASN A 142 -0.61 14.86 5.61
CA ASN A 142 -0.24 16.27 5.52
C ASN A 142 -0.80 17.14 6.66
N ILE A 143 -0.83 16.59 7.88
CA ILE A 143 -1.35 17.30 9.05
C ILE A 143 -0.24 18.24 9.58
N PRO A 144 -0.55 19.51 9.88
CA PRO A 144 0.42 20.44 10.44
C PRO A 144 1.08 19.87 11.70
N LYS A 145 2.42 19.93 11.75
CA LYS A 145 3.20 19.54 12.93
C LYS A 145 2.78 20.38 14.15
N SER A 146 2.90 19.82 15.35
CA SER A 146 2.59 20.53 16.60
C SER A 146 3.27 21.90 16.64
N LYS A 147 2.59 22.90 17.20
CA LYS A 147 3.16 24.25 17.39
C LYS A 147 4.36 24.23 18.34
N ASP A 148 4.42 23.26 19.25
CA ASP A 148 5.56 23.04 20.13
C ASP A 148 6.67 22.25 19.41
N ARG A 149 7.71 22.99 18.99
CA ARG A 149 8.89 22.46 18.29
C ARG A 149 9.73 21.54 19.18
N VAL A 150 9.76 21.76 20.49
CA VAL A 150 10.58 20.97 21.42
C VAL A 150 9.96 19.60 21.61
N GLU A 151 8.65 19.56 21.85
CA GLU A 151 7.88 18.32 21.94
C GLU A 151 7.97 17.52 20.63
N PHE A 152 7.85 18.17 19.47
CA PHE A 152 8.00 17.53 18.16
C PHE A 152 9.38 16.85 17.98
N LEU A 153 10.46 17.55 18.32
CA LEU A 153 11.82 17.01 18.17
C LEU A 153 12.09 15.86 19.15
N LYS A 154 11.59 15.96 20.39
CA LYS A 154 11.65 14.87 21.38
C LYS A 154 10.94 13.63 20.87
N ASN A 155 9.72 13.80 20.37
CA ASN A 155 8.91 12.74 19.79
C ASN A 155 9.59 12.14 18.55
N LYS A 156 10.28 12.95 17.73
CA LYS A 156 10.98 12.47 16.52
C LYS A 156 12.16 11.60 16.86
N LYS A 157 12.93 12.01 17.86
CA LYS A 157 14.04 11.22 18.36
C LYS A 157 13.56 9.91 18.99
N ALA A 158 12.43 9.95 19.71
CA ALA A 158 11.86 8.78 20.35
C ALA A 158 11.34 7.75 19.32
N ALA A 159 10.57 8.19 18.31
CA ALA A 159 10.09 7.33 17.23
C ALA A 159 11.23 6.71 16.41
N GLY A 160 12.35 7.43 16.24
CA GLY A 160 13.53 6.93 15.54
C GLY A 160 14.32 5.85 16.29
N ASN A 161 14.01 5.58 17.56
CA ASN A 161 14.60 4.49 18.33
C ASN A 161 13.77 3.19 18.26
N LEU A 162 12.61 3.23 17.59
CA LEU A 162 11.71 2.09 17.49
C LEU A 162 12.09 1.27 16.25
N GLU A 163 12.58 0.06 16.45
CA GLU A 163 12.83 -0.90 15.36
C GLU A 163 11.60 -1.78 15.13
N LEU A 164 11.20 -1.95 13.87
CA LEU A 164 10.12 -2.85 13.48
C LEU A 164 10.62 -4.29 13.51
N ASN A 165 9.92 -5.20 14.19
CA ASN A 165 10.27 -6.63 14.21
C ASN A 165 9.90 -7.31 12.90
N GLY A 166 8.79 -6.88 12.32
CA GLY A 166 8.18 -7.46 11.16
C GLY A 166 7.02 -6.61 10.66
N TYR A 167 6.30 -7.16 9.71
CA TYR A 167 5.09 -6.56 9.19
C TYR A 167 4.17 -7.65 8.66
N LYS A 168 2.87 -7.41 8.78
CA LYS A 168 1.87 -8.10 7.99
C LYS A 168 1.59 -7.29 6.74
N SER A 169 1.84 -7.88 5.57
CA SER A 169 1.54 -7.22 4.31
C SER A 169 0.13 -7.55 3.82
N ARG A 170 -0.60 -6.53 3.35
CA ARG A 170 -1.86 -6.69 2.61
C ARG A 170 -1.72 -6.05 1.24
N LEU A 171 -2.33 -6.65 0.23
CA LEU A 171 -2.26 -6.18 -1.14
C LEU A 171 -3.65 -5.80 -1.64
N PHE A 172 -3.73 -4.75 -2.45
CA PHE A 172 -4.88 -4.45 -3.30
C PHE A 172 -4.39 -4.15 -4.72
N TRP A 173 -5.17 -4.46 -5.75
CA TRP A 173 -4.84 -4.09 -7.13
C TRP A 173 -6.04 -3.48 -7.85
N LEU A 174 -5.77 -2.51 -8.73
CA LEU A 174 -6.78 -1.89 -9.60
C LEU A 174 -6.27 -1.89 -11.04
N ASN A 175 -7.07 -2.43 -11.96
CA ASN A 175 -6.81 -2.37 -13.39
C ASN A 175 -7.23 -1.02 -14.00
N LYS A 176 -6.95 -0.81 -15.29
CA LYS A 176 -7.31 0.40 -16.04
C LYS A 176 -8.74 0.90 -15.82
N ASN A 177 -9.74 0.01 -15.95
CA ASN A 177 -11.15 0.38 -15.84
C ASN A 177 -11.48 0.79 -14.40
N GLN A 178 -10.95 0.05 -13.44
CA GLN A 178 -11.13 0.35 -12.02
C GLN A 178 -10.45 1.66 -11.63
N LEU A 179 -9.27 1.97 -12.17
CA LEU A 179 -8.58 3.24 -11.94
C LEU A 179 -9.37 4.44 -12.48
N ASN A 180 -9.91 4.33 -13.70
CA ASN A 180 -10.77 5.37 -14.27
C ASN A 180 -12.03 5.60 -13.43
N LYS A 181 -12.64 4.51 -12.96
CA LYS A 181 -13.83 4.61 -12.13
C LYS A 181 -13.52 5.18 -10.75
N ALA A 182 -12.40 4.79 -10.12
CA ALA A 182 -11.93 5.36 -8.86
C ALA A 182 -11.71 6.88 -8.93
N LEU A 183 -11.22 7.40 -10.07
CA LEU A 183 -11.17 8.84 -10.34
C LEU A 183 -12.57 9.47 -10.39
N SER A 184 -13.50 8.87 -11.14
CA SER A 184 -14.86 9.41 -11.31
C SER A 184 -15.66 9.52 -10.00
N LEU A 185 -15.34 8.67 -9.02
CA LEU A 185 -16.02 8.61 -7.72
C LEU A 185 -15.30 9.41 -6.64
N GLY A 186 -14.13 9.98 -6.96
CA GLY A 186 -13.30 10.65 -5.98
C GLY A 186 -12.71 9.70 -4.93
N VAL A 187 -12.58 8.41 -5.22
CA VAL A 187 -11.78 7.46 -4.42
C VAL A 187 -10.30 7.74 -4.61
N LEU A 188 -9.89 7.97 -5.87
CA LEU A 188 -8.56 8.44 -6.20
C LEU A 188 -8.59 9.97 -6.28
N GLN A 189 -8.01 10.63 -5.29
CA GLN A 189 -8.21 12.06 -5.03
C GLN A 189 -7.02 12.89 -5.50
N GLU A 190 -7.29 14.03 -6.13
CA GLU A 190 -6.23 14.96 -6.50
C GLU A 190 -5.74 15.77 -5.29
N GLY A 191 -4.43 15.87 -5.15
CA GLY A 191 -3.81 16.72 -4.13
C GLY A 191 -2.43 17.19 -4.52
N LYS A 192 -1.87 18.10 -3.72
CA LYS A 192 -0.48 18.55 -3.87
C LYS A 192 0.39 17.86 -2.83
N GLY A 193 1.49 17.24 -3.25
CA GLY A 193 2.50 16.68 -2.35
C GLY A 193 3.89 17.10 -2.80
N ASN A 194 4.69 17.69 -1.92
CA ASN A 194 6.08 18.12 -2.19
C ASN A 194 6.24 18.94 -3.49
N GLY A 195 5.29 19.83 -3.79
CA GLY A 195 5.29 20.67 -4.99
C GLY A 195 4.83 19.98 -6.29
N LYS A 196 4.50 18.68 -6.24
CA LYS A 196 3.94 17.93 -7.36
C LYS A 196 2.45 17.69 -7.22
N SER A 197 1.79 17.48 -8.35
CA SER A 197 0.40 17.03 -8.39
C SER A 197 0.37 15.52 -8.26
N ASN A 198 -0.30 15.01 -7.24
CA ASN A 198 -0.42 13.58 -6.97
C ASN A 198 -1.89 13.17 -6.96
N TYR A 199 -2.11 11.89 -7.23
CA TYR A 199 -3.31 11.17 -6.87
C TYR A 199 -3.11 10.43 -5.55
N TYR A 200 -4.09 10.51 -4.66
CA TYR A 200 -4.08 9.88 -3.34
C TYR A 200 -5.20 8.86 -3.24
N LEU A 201 -4.83 7.65 -2.80
CA LEU A 201 -5.77 6.62 -2.38
C LEU A 201 -5.70 6.50 -0.87
N ASN A 202 -6.80 6.86 -0.21
CA ASN A 202 -6.91 6.81 1.25
C ASN A 202 -7.75 5.60 1.65
N LEU A 203 -7.19 4.77 2.52
CA LEU A 203 -7.86 3.61 3.09
C LEU A 203 -8.04 3.78 4.60
N ALA A 204 -9.13 3.22 5.12
CA ALA A 204 -9.31 3.04 6.55
C ALA A 204 -9.87 1.64 6.84
N LYS A 205 -9.63 1.18 8.05
CA LYS A 205 -10.15 -0.07 8.58
C LYS A 205 -11.34 0.23 9.49
N THR A 206 -12.39 -0.58 9.40
CA THR A 206 -13.52 -0.57 10.34
C THR A 206 -13.13 -1.24 11.65
N ASP A 207 -13.97 -1.09 12.67
CA ASP A 207 -13.78 -1.76 13.98
C ASP A 207 -13.78 -3.29 13.84
N ASP A 208 -14.52 -3.83 12.85
CA ASP A 208 -14.55 -5.25 12.50
C ASP A 208 -13.32 -5.71 11.69
N GLY A 209 -12.39 -4.79 11.38
CA GLY A 209 -11.14 -5.09 10.70
C GLY A 209 -11.22 -5.08 9.17
N GLU A 210 -12.33 -4.61 8.60
CA GLU A 210 -12.54 -4.53 7.14
C GLU A 210 -11.98 -3.24 6.56
N TRP A 211 -11.29 -3.33 5.43
CA TRP A 211 -10.71 -2.17 4.75
C TRP A 211 -11.73 -1.53 3.81
N HIS A 212 -11.79 -0.20 3.77
CA HIS A 212 -12.58 0.55 2.79
C HIS A 212 -11.80 1.76 2.24
N PHE A 213 -12.13 2.18 1.02
CA PHE A 213 -11.62 3.40 0.42
C PHE A 213 -12.44 4.62 0.84
N LYS A 214 -11.75 5.73 1.08
CA LYS A 214 -12.39 7.02 1.36
C LYS A 214 -12.58 7.83 0.09
N SER A 215 -13.81 8.31 -0.12
CA SER A 215 -14.14 9.25 -1.21
C SER A 215 -14.30 10.69 -0.72
N VAL A 216 -14.24 11.65 -1.64
CA VAL A 216 -14.49 13.08 -1.38
C VAL A 216 -15.93 13.33 -0.88
N GLY A 217 -16.89 12.48 -1.23
CA GLY A 217 -18.30 12.58 -0.85
C GLY A 217 -18.68 11.97 0.49
N GLN A 218 -17.70 11.50 1.29
CA GLN A 218 -17.91 10.71 2.51
C GLN A 218 -18.61 9.36 2.30
N SER A 219 -18.80 8.92 1.05
CA SER A 219 -19.21 7.55 0.75
C SER A 219 -18.04 6.61 1.03
N GLU A 220 -18.31 5.54 1.77
CA GLU A 220 -17.37 4.45 2.01
C GLU A 220 -17.49 3.42 0.88
N HIS A 221 -16.35 2.94 0.40
CA HIS A 221 -16.30 1.98 -0.71
C HIS A 221 -15.49 0.75 -0.32
N PHE A 222 -16.14 -0.39 -0.19
CA PHE A 222 -15.47 -1.62 0.23
C PHE A 222 -14.85 -2.33 -0.98
N PRO A 223 -13.55 -2.68 -0.92
CA PRO A 223 -12.89 -3.47 -1.94
C PRO A 223 -13.48 -4.88 -1.96
N TYR A 224 -13.77 -5.36 -3.16
CA TYR A 224 -14.02 -6.78 -3.37
C TYR A 224 -12.85 -7.64 -2.88
N ILE A 225 -13.14 -8.85 -2.41
CA ILE A 225 -12.10 -9.77 -1.95
C ILE A 225 -11.11 -10.08 -3.08
N GLU A 226 -11.59 -10.14 -4.33
CA GLU A 226 -10.84 -10.43 -5.54
C GLU A 226 -9.69 -9.45 -5.77
N ILE A 227 -9.91 -8.16 -5.50
CA ILE A 227 -8.86 -7.15 -5.67
C ILE A 227 -7.77 -7.25 -4.60
N SER A 228 -7.99 -8.03 -3.54
CA SER A 228 -6.98 -8.33 -2.52
C SER A 228 -6.08 -9.52 -2.90
N HIS A 229 -6.37 -10.20 -4.01
CA HIS A 229 -5.70 -11.43 -4.43
C HIS A 229 -5.24 -11.33 -5.89
N LEU A 230 -3.93 -11.35 -6.13
CA LEU A 230 -3.36 -11.28 -7.50
C LEU A 230 -3.79 -12.47 -8.38
N SER A 231 -4.18 -13.60 -7.79
CA SER A 231 -4.72 -14.74 -8.53
C SER A 231 -5.90 -14.35 -9.43
N TYR A 232 -6.78 -13.45 -8.99
CA TYR A 232 -7.92 -13.01 -9.79
C TYR A 232 -7.51 -12.14 -10.97
N LEU A 233 -6.43 -11.36 -10.83
CA LEU A 233 -5.85 -10.62 -11.95
C LEU A 233 -5.24 -11.58 -12.98
N LEU A 234 -4.48 -12.56 -12.51
CA LEU A 234 -3.65 -13.42 -13.36
C LEU A 234 -4.44 -14.57 -14.01
N LEU A 235 -5.38 -15.17 -13.27
CA LEU A 235 -6.10 -16.39 -13.65
C LEU A 235 -7.54 -16.13 -14.12
N LYS A 236 -7.99 -14.86 -14.24
CA LYS A 236 -9.38 -14.45 -14.54
C LYS A 236 -10.09 -15.30 -15.60
N ASN A 237 -9.40 -15.62 -16.70
CA ASN A 237 -9.96 -16.35 -17.84
C ASN A 237 -10.20 -17.85 -17.59
N GLN A 238 -9.75 -18.39 -16.45
CA GLN A 238 -9.81 -19.84 -16.20
C GLN A 238 -10.86 -20.26 -15.18
N ASN A 239 -11.29 -19.41 -14.25
CA ASN A 239 -12.08 -19.90 -13.10
C ASN A 239 -13.20 -19.00 -12.57
N TYR A 240 -13.29 -17.71 -12.90
CA TYR A 240 -14.07 -16.80 -12.03
C TYR A 240 -15.28 -16.10 -12.64
N GLY A 241 -15.58 -16.22 -13.94
CA GLY A 241 -16.87 -15.79 -14.53
C GLY A 241 -17.30 -14.32 -14.33
N LEU A 242 -16.50 -13.51 -13.64
CA LEU A 242 -16.80 -12.15 -13.27
C LEU A 242 -16.19 -11.22 -14.31
N GLU A 243 -17.05 -10.64 -15.14
CA GLU A 243 -16.71 -9.41 -15.85
C GLU A 243 -16.56 -8.30 -14.80
N MET A 244 -15.36 -8.20 -14.21
CA MET A 244 -14.92 -7.05 -13.39
C MET A 244 -14.76 -5.79 -14.25
N GLU A 245 -15.71 -5.54 -15.15
CA GLU A 245 -15.88 -4.27 -15.87
C GLU A 245 -16.65 -3.29 -15.00
N ASP A 246 -17.41 -3.83 -14.05
CA ASP A 246 -18.35 -3.08 -13.28
C ASP A 246 -17.97 -3.06 -11.81
N PHE A 247 -17.53 -1.89 -11.42
CA PHE A 247 -17.85 -1.31 -10.13
C PHE A 247 -19.38 -1.31 -9.81
N ALA A 248 -20.26 -1.99 -10.55
CA ALA A 248 -21.72 -1.86 -10.47
C ALA A 248 -22.37 -2.59 -9.27
N TYR A 249 -21.60 -3.34 -8.49
CA TYR A 249 -22.02 -3.81 -7.16
C TYR A 249 -20.96 -3.58 -6.07
N SER A 250 -19.91 -2.80 -6.37
CA SER A 250 -18.98 -2.27 -5.36
C SER A 250 -19.39 -0.83 -5.05
N PHE A 251 -20.66 -0.64 -4.67
CA PHE A 251 -21.21 0.57 -4.05
C PHE A 251 -22.40 0.21 -3.16
#